data_AF-A0A0F3GTI4-F1
#
_entry.id   AF-A0A0F3GTI4-F1
#
_cell.length_a   1.000
_cell.length_b   1.000
_cell.length_c   1.000
_cell.angle_alpha   90.00
_cell.angle_beta   90.00
_cell.angle_gamma   90.00
#
_symmetry.space_group_name_H-M   'P 1'
#
loop_
_entity.id
_entity.type
_entity.pdbx_description
1 polymer ?
#
loop_
_entity_poly.entity_id
_entity_poly.type
_entity_poly.pdbx_seq_one_letter_code
_entity_poly.pdbx_strand_id
1 'polypeptide(L)'
;MNLLENPFYILELDTCASRHKIVEVCDEKSLTLDSDMCTRFCATLTHPRNRIDAEISWLPGVASDLVPVILYNVKRNTNETTNLLSRFNPLVRCNAVSTFF
;
A
#
# COMPACT_ATOMS: atom_id res chain seq x y z
N MET A 1 -3.84 7.36 6.95
CA MET A 1 -4.13 6.54 5.77
C MET A 1 -4.02 5.10 6.21
N ASN A 2 -5.09 4.32 6.05
CA ASN A 2 -5.07 2.90 6.40
C ASN A 2 -4.39 2.08 5.30
N LEU A 3 -3.93 0.87 5.63
CA LEU A 3 -3.23 0.00 4.68
C LEU A 3 -4.06 -0.27 3.41
N LEU A 4 -5.38 -0.47 3.57
CA LEU A 4 -6.31 -0.73 2.45
C LEU A 4 -6.74 0.53 1.69
N GLU A 5 -6.38 1.71 2.16
CA GLU A 5 -6.62 2.99 1.47
C GLU A 5 -5.33 3.52 0.81
N ASN A 6 -4.23 2.80 0.99
CA ASN A 6 -2.94 3.22 0.50
C ASN A 6 -2.91 3.20 -1.05
N PRO A 7 -2.33 4.21 -1.71
CA PRO A 7 -2.18 4.24 -3.16
C PRO A 7 -1.51 2.99 -3.74
N PHE A 8 -0.53 2.39 -3.05
CA PHE A 8 0.11 1.16 -3.49
C PHE A 8 -0.85 -0.04 -3.50
N TYR A 9 -1.77 -0.10 -2.55
CA TYR A 9 -2.81 -1.12 -2.53
C TYR A 9 -3.83 -0.93 -3.65
N ILE A 10 -4.34 0.30 -3.80
CA ILE A 10 -5.42 0.59 -4.76
C ILE A 10 -4.92 0.47 -6.20
N LEU A 11 -3.70 0.93 -6.47
CA LEU A 11 -3.08 0.86 -7.79
C LEU A 11 -2.36 -0.47 -8.05
N GLU A 12 -2.32 -1.38 -7.07
CA GLU A 12 -1.62 -2.68 -7.18
C GLU A 12 -0.15 -2.51 -7.59
N LEU A 13 0.51 -1.50 -7.01
CA LEU A 13 1.89 -1.13 -7.31
C LEU A 13 2.83 -1.53 -6.18
N ASP A 14 4.07 -1.82 -6.56
CA ASP A 14 5.17 -1.99 -5.62
C ASP A 14 5.82 -0.63 -5.29
N THR A 15 6.35 -0.51 -4.08
CA THR A 15 7.23 0.58 -3.63
C THR A 15 8.47 0.76 -4.52
N CYS A 16 8.93 -0.28 -5.21
CA CYS A 16 10.02 -0.21 -6.19
C CYS A 16 9.58 0.35 -7.55
N ALA A 17 8.29 0.64 -7.77
CA ALA A 17 7.80 1.12 -9.06
C ALA A 17 8.41 2.47 -9.46
N SER A 18 8.82 2.56 -10.73
CA SER A 18 9.36 3.78 -11.33
C SER A 18 8.26 4.82 -11.54
N ARG A 19 8.65 6.10 -11.64
CA ARG A 19 7.72 7.21 -11.92
C ARG A 19 6.88 6.95 -13.19
N HIS A 20 7.49 6.41 -14.25
CA HIS A 20 6.78 6.09 -15.49
C HIS A 20 5.66 5.07 -15.25
N LYS A 21 6.01 3.95 -14.60
CA LYS A 21 5.04 2.87 -14.31
C LYS A 21 3.88 3.37 -13.43
N ILE A 22 4.16 4.28 -12.51
CA ILE A 22 3.13 4.87 -11.65
C ILE A 22 2.12 5.69 -12.48
N VAL A 23 2.61 6.54 -13.38
CA VAL A 23 1.74 7.37 -14.24
C VAL A 23 0.90 6.48 -15.15
N GLU A 24 1.53 5.51 -15.80
CA GLU A 24 0.88 4.54 -16.68
C GLU A 24 -0.28 3.81 -15.96
N VAL A 25 -0.02 3.24 -14.78
CA VAL A 25 -1.06 2.54 -14.01
C VAL A 25 -2.14 3.49 -13.50
N CYS A 26 -1.80 4.74 -13.15
CA CYS A 26 -2.81 5.73 -12.76
C CYS A 26 -3.75 6.06 -13.94
N ASP A 27 -3.19 6.25 -15.14
CA ASP A 27 -3.96 6.53 -16.35
C ASP A 27 -4.87 5.34 -16.69
N GLU A 28 -4.34 4.11 -16.65
CA GLU A 28 -5.12 2.88 -16.86
C GLU A 28 -6.25 2.73 -15.83
N LYS A 29 -5.94 2.90 -14.55
CA LYS A 29 -6.92 2.75 -13.46
C LYS A 29 -7.96 3.88 -13.46
N SER A 30 -7.65 5.07 -13.98
CA SER A 30 -8.61 6.19 -14.10
C SER A 30 -9.81 5.88 -14.99
N LEU A 31 -9.70 4.86 -15.86
CA LEU A 31 -10.79 4.38 -16.70
C LEU A 31 -11.81 3.52 -15.94
N THR A 32 -11.41 2.97 -14.78
CA THR A 32 -12.20 2.02 -13.99
C THR A 32 -12.53 2.54 -12.59
N LEU A 33 -11.65 3.36 -12.03
CA LEU A 33 -11.79 4.06 -10.74
C LEU A 33 -12.13 5.53 -10.97
N ASP A 34 -12.41 6.24 -9.88
CA ASP A 34 -12.59 7.69 -9.91
C ASP A 34 -11.31 8.41 -10.38
N SER A 35 -11.44 9.15 -11.49
CA SER A 35 -10.34 9.89 -12.12
C SER A 35 -9.71 10.93 -11.19
N ASP A 36 -10.51 11.57 -10.32
CA ASP A 36 -10.00 12.55 -9.36
C ASP A 36 -9.13 11.87 -8.29
N MET A 37 -9.50 10.66 -7.86
CA MET A 37 -8.67 9.85 -6.95
C MET A 37 -7.37 9.41 -7.61
N CYS A 38 -7.42 8.88 -8.84
CA CYS A 38 -6.23 8.47 -9.60
C CYS A 38 -5.26 9.64 -9.78
N THR A 39 -5.77 10.84 -10.08
CA THR A 39 -4.94 12.05 -10.19
C THR A 39 -4.24 12.38 -8.87
N ARG A 40 -4.95 12.28 -7.73
CA ARG A 40 -4.37 12.49 -6.39
C ARG A 40 -3.34 11.42 -6.03
N PHE A 41 -3.59 10.15 -6.35
CA PHE A 41 -2.62 9.07 -6.11
C PHE A 41 -1.37 9.24 -6.96
N CYS A 42 -1.51 9.59 -8.24
CA CYS A 42 -0.39 9.93 -9.10
C CYS A 42 0.44 11.08 -8.51
N ALA A 43 -0.21 12.17 -8.09
CA ALA A 43 0.48 13.28 -7.44
C ALA A 43 1.16 12.85 -6.13
N THR A 44 0.55 11.97 -5.34
CA THR A 44 1.15 11.47 -4.09
C THR A 44 2.39 10.63 -4.36
N LEU A 45 2.33 9.68 -5.30
CA LEU A 45 3.39 8.70 -5.54
C LEU A 45 4.55 9.23 -6.41
N THR A 46 4.31 10.28 -7.21
CA THR A 46 5.33 10.86 -8.10
C THR A 46 6.15 11.99 -7.44
N HIS A 47 5.62 12.63 -6.39
CA HIS A 47 6.34 13.66 -5.63
C HIS A 47 7.04 13.05 -4.42
N PRO A 48 8.39 13.08 -4.32
CA PRO A 48 9.13 12.41 -3.26
C PRO A 48 8.66 12.76 -1.85
N ARG A 49 8.32 14.03 -1.61
CA ARG A 49 7.82 14.50 -0.31
C ARG A 49 6.53 13.78 0.10
N ASN A 50 5.59 13.63 -0.82
CA ASN A 50 4.27 13.06 -0.53
C ASN A 50 4.33 11.52 -0.56
N ARG A 51 5.25 10.95 -1.36
CA ARG A 51 5.47 9.52 -1.46
C ARG A 51 5.91 8.91 -0.15
N ILE A 52 6.73 9.62 0.63
CA ILE A 52 7.20 9.16 1.94
C ILE A 52 6.03 8.80 2.86
N ASP A 53 4.98 9.63 2.90
CA ASP A 53 3.80 9.35 3.75
C ASP A 53 3.07 8.06 3.31
N ALA A 54 3.00 7.82 1.99
CA ALA A 54 2.45 6.60 1.44
C ALA A 54 3.34 5.37 1.73
N GLU A 55 4.66 5.51 1.70
CA GLU A 55 5.59 4.41 2.00
C GLU A 55 5.62 4.07 3.49
N ILE A 56 5.61 5.07 4.37
CA ILE A 56 5.60 4.89 5.83
C ILE A 56 4.31 4.19 6.28
N SER A 57 3.17 4.49 5.65
CA SER A 57 1.89 3.84 5.94
C SER A 57 1.68 2.49 5.22
N TRP A 58 2.67 2.03 4.46
CA TRP A 58 2.64 0.74 3.75
C TRP A 58 3.28 -0.38 4.59
N LEU A 59 4.09 -1.24 3.97
CA LEU A 59 4.79 -2.36 4.58
C LEU A 59 6.30 -2.21 4.35
N PRO A 60 6.94 -1.17 4.93
CA PRO A 60 8.36 -0.89 4.67
C PRO A 60 9.25 -2.04 5.14
N GLY A 61 10.17 -2.47 4.27
CA GLY A 61 11.08 -3.59 4.53
C GLY A 61 10.46 -4.98 4.38
N VAL A 62 9.21 -5.08 3.92
CA VAL A 62 8.59 -6.34 3.51
C VAL A 62 8.88 -6.56 2.02
N ALA A 63 9.32 -7.77 1.68
CA ALA A 63 9.52 -8.16 0.29
C ALA A 63 8.18 -8.22 -0.47
N SER A 64 8.17 -7.77 -1.73
CA SER A 64 6.96 -7.56 -2.52
C SER A 64 6.14 -8.84 -2.74
N ASP A 65 6.77 -10.01 -2.68
CA ASP A 65 6.15 -11.34 -2.75
C ASP A 65 5.34 -11.70 -1.49
N LEU A 66 5.72 -11.15 -0.33
CA LEU A 66 5.03 -11.38 0.95
C LEU A 66 3.87 -10.40 1.17
N VAL A 67 3.87 -9.25 0.49
CA VAL A 67 2.83 -8.23 0.61
C VAL A 67 1.41 -8.80 0.36
N PRO A 68 1.14 -9.56 -0.71
CA PRO A 68 -0.17 -10.17 -0.93
C PRO A 68 -0.60 -11.13 0.20
N VAL A 69 0.35 -11.90 0.75
CA VAL A 69 0.08 -12.83 1.86
C VAL A 69 -0.35 -12.05 3.11
N ILE A 70 0.35 -10.95 3.43
CA ILE A 70 -0.02 -10.09 4.56
C ILE A 70 -1.41 -9.48 4.33
N LEU A 71 -1.65 -8.90 3.15
CA LEU A 71 -2.94 -8.30 2.80
C LEU A 71 -4.10 -9.30 2.89
N TYR A 72 -3.90 -10.52 2.43
CA TYR A 72 -4.89 -11.60 2.52
C TYR A 72 -5.24 -11.95 3.97
N ASN A 73 -4.25 -12.04 4.85
CA ASN A 73 -4.45 -12.31 6.26
C ASN A 73 -5.12 -11.14 6.98
N VAL A 74 -4.69 -9.91 6.69
CA VAL A 74 -5.29 -8.68 7.24
C VAL A 74 -6.78 -8.62 6.90
N LYS A 75 -7.16 -8.85 5.65
CA LYS A 75 -8.58 -8.84 5.25
C LYS A 75 -9.46 -9.88 5.97
N ARG A 76 -8.87 -11.01 6.38
CA ARG A 76 -9.61 -12.11 7.01
C ARG A 76 -9.76 -11.98 8.52
N ASN A 77 -9.19 -10.95 9.15
CA ASN A 77 -9.21 -10.75 10.60
C ASN A 77 -8.73 -11.99 11.38
N THR A 78 -7.73 -12.71 10.86
CA THR A 78 -7.28 -13.97 11.47
C THR A 78 -6.29 -13.71 12.61
N ASN A 79 -6.40 -14.46 13.71
CA ASN A 79 -5.39 -14.48 14.78
C ASN A 79 -3.99 -14.85 14.25
N GLU A 80 -3.92 -15.62 13.16
CA GLU A 80 -2.68 -15.97 12.44
C GLU A 80 -1.90 -14.75 11.94
N THR A 81 -2.59 -13.64 11.64
CA THR A 81 -1.97 -12.38 11.24
C THR A 81 -1.01 -11.88 12.32
N THR A 82 -1.35 -12.04 13.61
CA THR A 82 -0.49 -11.57 14.71
C THR A 82 0.83 -12.32 14.81
N ASN A 83 0.80 -13.65 14.60
CA ASN A 83 2.00 -14.49 14.59
C ASN A 83 2.87 -14.21 13.36
N LEU A 84 2.27 -14.06 12.18
CA LEU A 84 2.99 -13.69 10.95
C LEU A 84 3.67 -12.31 11.12
N LEU A 85 2.92 -11.34 11.63
CA LEU A 85 3.36 -9.96 11.83
C LEU A 85 4.49 -9.83 12.86
N SER A 86 4.59 -10.75 13.82
CA SER A 86 5.65 -10.75 14.84
C SER A 86 7.08 -10.81 14.26
N ARG A 87 7.22 -11.31 13.02
CA ARG A 87 8.50 -11.46 12.32
C ARG A 87 8.96 -10.18 11.60
N PHE A 88 8.08 -9.18 11.50
CA PHE A 88 8.35 -7.92 10.81
C PHE A 88 8.57 -6.79 11.82
N ASN A 89 9.07 -5.65 11.33
CA ASN A 89 9.34 -4.51 12.21
C ASN A 89 8.03 -3.98 12.85
N PRO A 90 8.13 -3.26 13.99
CA PRO A 90 6.95 -2.73 14.69
C PRO A 90 6.06 -1.80 13.84
N LEU A 91 6.64 -1.01 12.92
CA LEU A 91 5.89 -0.12 12.03
C LEU A 91 4.96 -0.91 11.08
N VAL A 92 5.47 -1.98 10.46
CA VAL A 92 4.66 -2.89 9.62
C VAL A 92 3.49 -3.46 10.41
N ARG A 93 3.73 -3.84 11.66
CA ARG A 93 2.70 -4.36 12.57
C ARG A 93 1.64 -3.30 12.86
N CYS A 94 2.06 -2.08 13.19
CA CYS A 94 1.17 -0.95 13.46
C CYS A 94 0.30 -0.62 12.25
N ASN A 95 0.88 -0.55 11.05
CA ASN A 95 0.15 -0.24 9.82
C ASN A 95 -0.86 -1.34 9.46
N ALA A 96 -0.51 -2.61 9.65
CA ALA A 96 -1.45 -3.70 9.44
C ALA A 96 -2.60 -3.64 10.46
N VAL A 97 -2.28 -3.38 11.73
CA VAL A 97 -3.28 -3.32 12.82
C VAL A 97 -4.19 -2.09 12.72
N SER A 98 -3.70 -0.95 12.20
CA SER A 98 -4.51 0.26 12.03
C SER A 98 -5.69 0.06 11.07
N THR A 99 -5.69 -1.01 10.29
CA THR A 99 -6.80 -1.38 9.41
C THR A 99 -8.03 -1.88 10.18
N PHE A 100 -7.87 -2.27 11.44
CA PHE A 100 -8.93 -2.87 12.27
C PHE A 100 -9.65 -1.89 13.21
N PHE A 101 -9.21 -0.64 13.25
CA PHE A 101 -9.72 0.42 14.13
C PHE A 101 -10.25 1.59 13.31
#